data_AF-A0A914PJI5-F1
#
_entry.id   AF-A0A914PJI5-F1
#
_cell.length_a   1.000
_cell.length_b   1.000
_cell.length_c   1.000
_cell.angle_alpha   90.00
_cell.angle_beta   90.00
_cell.angle_gamma   90.00
#
_symmetry.space_group_name_H-M   'P 1'
#
loop_
_entity.id
_entity.type
_entity.pdbx_description
1 polymer ?
#
loop_
_entity_poly.entity_id
_entity_poly.type
_entity_poly.pdbx_seq_one_letter_code
_entity_poly.pdbx_strand_id
1 'polypeptide(L)'
;MTMPTNFNRFDTDVKQLEPVCVGYAATVDGKANVMSGGYFFQTSRNAIVHGERLGERVIDSMKTFYLKSQNYPKQIILYRSGASEGQFLDIKENECDVMKRTVHKYCNNVGIPPPNFTVIAVQKKTNHRLFQSANELSQHNERTPAFAQNIAPGTVIVGKGTNPAFKEFIMVAQKALLGTAKPIVGTIIYEYPYDSANIQHLTELSHALCYMHEVSTGAISVPAPLRSAEQLAQRGKNNWVQWKTQNGDTTSTSSFGSQHLTDEQKEENLHRFNEHCDNLSQILKTTLDCKFWA
;
A
#
# COMPACT_ATOMS: atom_id res chain seq x y z
N MET A 1 -13.21 -52.17 13.40
CA MET A 1 -12.32 -51.43 12.48
C MET A 1 -12.75 -49.97 12.51
N THR A 2 -12.34 -49.26 13.56
CA THR A 2 -12.70 -47.87 13.83
C THR A 2 -11.55 -46.99 13.39
N MET A 3 -11.77 -46.20 12.34
CA MET A 3 -10.84 -45.15 11.91
C MET A 3 -10.82 -44.03 12.96
N PRO A 4 -9.65 -43.50 13.36
CA PRO A 4 -9.59 -42.38 14.27
C PRO A 4 -9.92 -41.07 13.52
N THR A 5 -11.09 -40.51 13.78
CA THR A 5 -11.47 -39.14 13.42
C THR A 5 -10.85 -38.16 14.42
N ASN A 6 -9.62 -37.70 14.15
CA ASN A 6 -8.96 -36.67 14.97
C ASN A 6 -8.26 -35.59 14.11
N PHE A 7 -8.94 -35.10 13.07
CA PHE A 7 -8.46 -33.96 12.27
C PHE A 7 -9.27 -32.66 12.43
N ASN A 8 -10.37 -32.65 13.18
CA ASN A 8 -11.36 -31.55 13.12
C ASN A 8 -11.54 -30.69 14.38
N ARG A 9 -10.67 -30.77 15.39
CA ARG A 9 -10.91 -30.05 16.66
C ARG A 9 -9.98 -28.90 17.02
N PHE A 10 -8.94 -28.64 16.22
CA PHE A 10 -8.02 -27.51 16.40
C PHE A 10 -7.99 -26.56 15.17
N ASP A 11 -8.83 -26.81 14.16
CA ASP A 11 -8.78 -26.16 12.83
C ASP A 11 -9.82 -25.03 12.67
N THR A 12 -10.57 -24.70 13.72
CA THR A 12 -11.63 -23.66 13.70
C THR A 12 -11.12 -22.27 14.01
N ASP A 13 -10.04 -22.13 14.77
CA ASP A 13 -9.55 -20.81 15.23
C ASP A 13 -8.80 -20.05 14.13
N VAL A 14 -8.12 -20.78 13.24
CA VAL A 14 -7.41 -20.24 12.07
C VAL A 14 -8.40 -19.87 10.95
N LYS A 15 -9.48 -20.66 10.76
CA LYS A 15 -10.49 -20.40 9.71
C LYS A 15 -11.38 -19.18 9.96
N GLN A 16 -11.45 -18.67 11.19
CA GLN A 16 -12.34 -17.56 11.55
C GLN A 16 -11.75 -16.16 11.35
N LEU A 17 -10.44 -16.04 11.06
CA LEU A 17 -9.78 -14.74 10.96
C LEU A 17 -9.73 -14.25 9.50
N GLU A 18 -10.47 -13.16 9.20
CA GLU A 18 -10.42 -12.51 7.89
C GLU A 18 -8.97 -12.06 7.59
N PRO A 19 -8.32 -12.57 6.53
CA PRO A 19 -6.95 -12.21 6.19
C PRO A 19 -6.89 -10.76 5.71
N VAL A 20 -5.75 -10.11 5.93
CA VAL A 20 -5.50 -8.78 5.38
C VAL A 20 -5.07 -8.94 3.93
N CYS A 21 -5.74 -8.24 3.01
CA CYS A 21 -5.36 -8.20 1.61
C CYS A 21 -4.42 -7.01 1.35
N VAL A 22 -3.20 -7.30 0.92
CA VAL A 22 -2.19 -6.30 0.55
C VAL A 22 -2.13 -6.20 -0.97
N GLY A 23 -2.52 -5.05 -1.50
CA GLY A 23 -2.36 -4.72 -2.91
C GLY A 23 -1.03 -4.02 -3.17
N TYR A 24 -0.42 -4.31 -4.31
CA TYR A 24 0.77 -3.63 -4.79
C TYR A 24 0.60 -3.29 -6.27
N ALA A 25 1.16 -2.16 -6.67
CA ALA A 25 1.21 -1.75 -8.07
C ALA A 25 2.53 -1.00 -8.32
N ALA A 26 3.08 -1.20 -9.50
CA ALA A 26 4.31 -0.59 -9.95
C ALA A 26 4.16 -0.16 -11.42
N THR A 27 4.88 0.89 -11.80
CA THR A 27 5.01 1.31 -13.19
C THR A 27 5.81 0.25 -13.97
N VAL A 28 5.33 -0.13 -15.15
CA VAL A 28 6.03 -1.13 -15.99
C VAL A 28 7.06 -0.51 -16.92
N ASP A 29 7.01 0.80 -17.14
CA ASP A 29 7.93 1.51 -18.01
C ASP A 29 8.44 2.80 -17.37
N GLY A 30 9.48 3.39 -17.97
CA GLY A 30 10.03 4.67 -17.52
C GLY A 30 9.12 5.88 -17.79
N LYS A 31 7.95 5.68 -18.42
CA LYS A 31 6.98 6.73 -18.73
C LYS A 31 5.85 6.80 -17.69
N ALA A 32 5.79 5.84 -16.76
CA ALA A 32 4.81 5.73 -15.68
C ALA A 32 3.33 5.68 -16.12
N ASN A 33 3.06 5.49 -17.41
CA ASN A 33 1.71 5.53 -17.98
C ASN A 33 0.95 4.22 -17.81
N VAL A 34 1.67 3.11 -17.64
CA VAL A 34 1.10 1.78 -17.50
C VAL A 34 1.54 1.20 -16.17
N MET A 35 0.55 0.71 -15.41
CA MET A 35 0.79 0.06 -14.12
C MET A 35 0.51 -1.43 -14.20
N SER A 36 1.33 -2.22 -13.53
CA SER A 36 1.09 -3.63 -13.27
C SER A 36 1.11 -3.86 -11.78
N GLY A 37 0.35 -4.84 -11.31
CA GLY A 37 0.23 -5.10 -9.91
C GLY A 37 -0.55 -6.36 -9.62
N GLY A 38 -0.66 -6.67 -8.35
CA GLY A 38 -1.49 -7.74 -7.85
C GLY A 38 -1.84 -7.51 -6.39
N TYR A 39 -2.26 -8.57 -5.75
CA TYR A 39 -2.44 -8.60 -4.30
C TYR A 39 -1.99 -9.95 -3.75
N PHE A 40 -1.75 -9.97 -2.46
CA PHE A 40 -1.53 -11.19 -1.69
C PHE A 40 -2.22 -11.04 -0.33
N PHE A 41 -2.45 -12.17 0.33
CA PHE A 41 -3.04 -12.21 1.66
C PHE A 41 -1.96 -12.33 2.72
N GLN A 42 -2.25 -11.79 3.89
CA GLN A 42 -1.40 -11.94 5.07
C GLN A 42 -2.24 -12.12 6.33
N THR A 43 -1.53 -12.41 7.42
CA THR A 43 -2.13 -12.64 8.73
C THR A 43 -3.09 -11.53 9.14
N SER A 44 -4.22 -11.94 9.71
CA SER A 44 -5.30 -11.03 10.11
C SER A 44 -4.81 -9.98 11.10
N ARG A 45 -5.37 -8.77 10.99
CA ARG A 45 -5.05 -7.60 11.83
C ARG A 45 -3.58 -7.18 11.85
N ASN A 46 -2.74 -7.75 10.99
CA ASN A 46 -1.38 -7.29 10.85
C ASN A 46 -1.34 -6.09 9.90
N ALA A 47 -1.01 -4.92 10.44
CA ALA A 47 -0.82 -3.71 9.63
C ALA A 47 0.57 -3.67 8.98
N ILE A 48 1.53 -4.42 9.53
CA ILE A 48 2.88 -4.54 9.01
C ILE A 48 2.87 -5.60 7.91
N VAL A 49 3.39 -5.24 6.74
CA VAL A 49 3.51 -6.13 5.59
C VAL A 49 4.70 -7.06 5.82
N HIS A 50 4.56 -8.35 5.49
CA HIS A 50 5.72 -9.24 5.56
C HIS A 50 6.81 -8.78 4.58
N GLY A 51 7.95 -8.32 5.09
CA GLY A 51 9.01 -7.70 4.30
C GLY A 51 9.62 -8.62 3.23
N GLU A 52 9.63 -9.94 3.46
CA GLU A 52 10.07 -10.92 2.44
C GLU A 52 9.11 -10.96 1.25
N ARG A 53 7.80 -11.09 1.52
CA ARG A 53 6.76 -11.04 0.47
C ARG A 53 6.80 -9.72 -0.28
N LEU A 54 6.99 -8.60 0.42
CA LEU A 54 7.17 -7.28 -0.20
C LEU A 54 8.40 -7.28 -1.12
N GLY A 55 9.55 -7.78 -0.65
CA GLY A 55 10.78 -7.91 -1.44
C GLY A 55 10.58 -8.73 -2.72
N GLU A 56 9.89 -9.87 -2.64
CA GLU A 56 9.54 -10.67 -3.82
C GLU A 56 8.67 -9.92 -4.82
N ARG A 57 7.64 -9.20 -4.34
CA ARG A 57 6.77 -8.41 -5.23
C ARG A 57 7.55 -7.27 -5.91
N VAL A 58 8.51 -6.67 -5.21
CA VAL A 58 9.42 -5.67 -5.79
C VAL A 58 10.31 -6.31 -6.86
N ILE A 59 10.87 -7.50 -6.61
CA ILE A 59 11.65 -8.25 -7.60
C ILE A 59 10.81 -8.57 -8.85
N ASP A 60 9.58 -9.05 -8.67
CA ASP A 60 8.67 -9.35 -9.79
C ASP A 60 8.32 -8.09 -10.59
N SER A 61 8.16 -6.96 -9.91
CA SER A 61 7.94 -5.65 -10.53
C SER A 61 9.18 -5.19 -11.31
N MET A 62 10.39 -5.39 -10.77
CA MET A 62 11.65 -5.08 -11.45
C MET A 62 11.85 -5.91 -12.71
N LYS A 63 11.51 -7.21 -12.68
CA LYS A 63 11.53 -8.07 -13.87
C LYS A 63 10.56 -7.56 -14.93
N THR A 64 9.34 -7.23 -14.53
CA THR A 64 8.32 -6.68 -15.44
C THR A 64 8.77 -5.37 -16.05
N PHE A 65 9.38 -4.50 -15.25
CA PHE A 65 9.96 -3.23 -15.70
C PHE A 65 11.09 -3.46 -16.72
N TYR A 66 11.99 -4.41 -16.46
CA TYR A 66 13.07 -4.76 -17.38
C TYR A 66 12.54 -5.28 -18.72
N LEU A 67 11.53 -6.15 -18.71
CA LEU A 67 10.93 -6.68 -19.95
C LEU A 67 10.42 -5.58 -20.89
N LYS A 68 9.92 -4.46 -20.34
CA LYS A 68 9.39 -3.34 -21.13
C LYS A 68 10.40 -2.23 -21.42
N SER A 69 11.28 -1.91 -20.46
CA SER A 69 12.22 -0.78 -20.56
C SER A 69 13.63 -1.16 -21.00
N GLN A 70 13.95 -2.47 -21.02
CA GLN A 70 15.29 -3.02 -21.26
C GLN A 70 16.36 -2.50 -20.28
N ASN A 71 15.95 -1.93 -19.14
CA ASN A 71 16.82 -1.41 -18.11
C ASN A 71 16.28 -1.77 -16.74
N TYR A 72 17.16 -2.04 -15.77
CA TYR A 72 16.74 -2.18 -14.38
C TYR A 72 16.57 -0.81 -13.74
N PRO A 73 15.59 -0.64 -12.82
CA PRO A 73 15.41 0.63 -12.13
C PRO A 73 16.62 0.90 -11.23
N LYS A 74 17.17 2.11 -11.30
CA LYS A 74 18.27 2.56 -10.43
C LYS A 74 17.76 3.07 -9.07
N GLN A 75 16.53 3.56 -9.05
CA GLN A 75 15.87 4.11 -7.86
C GLN A 75 14.44 3.58 -7.81
N ILE A 76 14.03 3.14 -6.63
CA ILE A 76 12.68 2.65 -6.35
C ILE A 76 12.08 3.56 -5.27
N ILE A 77 11.01 4.27 -5.66
CA ILE A 77 10.22 5.10 -4.75
C ILE A 77 8.93 4.34 -4.45
N LEU A 78 8.74 3.99 -3.18
CA LEU A 78 7.61 3.19 -2.71
C LEU A 78 6.66 4.05 -1.89
N TYR A 79 5.41 4.12 -2.31
CA TYR A 79 4.34 4.76 -1.54
C TYR A 79 3.62 3.71 -0.68
N ARG A 80 3.67 3.86 0.64
CA ARG A 80 3.08 2.94 1.62
C ARG A 80 1.86 3.57 2.28
N SER A 81 0.66 3.02 2.06
CA SER A 81 -0.59 3.47 2.70
C SER A 81 -1.04 2.50 3.79
N GLY A 82 -1.70 3.01 4.83
CA GLY A 82 -2.26 2.18 5.92
C GLY A 82 -1.35 2.03 7.13
N ALA A 83 -0.43 2.98 7.33
CA ALA A 83 0.47 3.04 8.48
C ALA A 83 0.08 4.22 9.39
N SER A 84 0.04 4.00 10.70
CA SER A 84 0.05 5.09 11.68
C SER A 84 1.48 5.51 12.02
N GLU A 85 1.65 6.72 12.53
CA GLU A 85 2.97 7.24 12.92
C GLU A 85 3.70 6.34 13.92
N GLY A 86 2.97 5.77 14.89
CA GLY A 86 3.51 4.84 15.87
C GLY A 86 4.04 3.53 15.29
N GLN A 87 3.72 3.20 14.03
CA GLN A 87 4.19 2.00 13.34
C GLN A 87 5.41 2.27 12.46
N PHE A 88 5.85 3.51 12.30
CA PHE A 88 6.92 3.83 11.34
C PHE A 88 8.24 3.12 11.64
N LEU A 89 8.59 2.95 12.91
CA LEU A 89 9.78 2.20 13.30
C LEU A 89 9.67 0.72 12.90
N ASP A 90 8.55 0.09 13.25
CA ASP A 90 8.30 -1.32 12.89
C ASP A 90 8.30 -1.53 11.37
N ILE A 91 7.74 -0.58 10.60
CA ILE A 91 7.74 -0.63 9.14
C ILE A 91 9.16 -0.52 8.59
N LYS A 92 9.98 0.36 9.18
CA LYS A 92 11.38 0.53 8.80
C LYS A 92 12.17 -0.77 8.96
N GLU A 93 12.04 -1.40 10.13
CA GLU A 93 12.83 -2.58 10.51
C GLU A 93 12.30 -3.86 9.87
N ASN A 94 10.99 -4.08 9.89
CA ASN A 94 10.37 -5.34 9.49
C ASN A 94 9.90 -5.37 8.03
N GLU A 95 9.59 -4.21 7.42
CA GLU A 95 9.25 -4.14 5.99
C GLU A 95 10.46 -3.70 5.16
N CYS A 96 10.98 -2.50 5.43
CA CYS A 96 11.90 -1.81 4.52
C CYS A 96 13.29 -2.46 4.51
N ASP A 97 13.86 -2.75 5.68
CA ASP A 97 15.18 -3.39 5.76
C ASP A 97 15.18 -4.84 5.28
N VAL A 98 14.11 -5.58 5.52
CA VAL A 98 13.92 -6.94 4.98
C VAL A 98 13.78 -6.88 3.46
N MET A 99 12.90 -6.01 2.94
CA MET A 99 12.70 -5.81 1.50
C MET A 99 14.03 -5.45 0.80
N LYS A 100 14.78 -4.48 1.33
CA LYS A 100 16.10 -4.10 0.79
C LYS A 100 17.03 -5.30 0.72
N ARG A 101 17.17 -6.05 1.82
CA ARG A 101 18.04 -7.24 1.88
C ARG A 101 17.63 -8.28 0.84
N THR A 102 16.34 -8.56 0.70
CA THR A 102 15.80 -9.51 -0.28
C THR A 102 16.10 -9.07 -1.71
N VAL A 103 15.82 -7.81 -2.05
CA VAL A 103 16.06 -7.28 -3.41
C VAL A 103 17.56 -7.23 -3.73
N HIS A 104 18.39 -6.75 -2.80
CA HIS A 104 19.84 -6.68 -3.01
C HIS A 104 20.48 -8.06 -3.14
N LYS A 105 20.05 -9.04 -2.33
CA LYS A 105 20.47 -10.43 -2.47
C LYS A 105 20.13 -10.98 -3.85
N TYR A 106 18.93 -10.70 -4.35
CA TYR A 106 18.56 -11.06 -5.71
C TYR A 106 19.48 -10.39 -6.73
N CYS A 107 19.63 -9.06 -6.69
CA CYS A 107 20.50 -8.29 -7.60
C CYS A 107 21.93 -8.84 -7.66
N ASN A 108 22.53 -9.14 -6.50
CA ASN A 108 23.87 -9.71 -6.41
C ASN A 108 23.95 -11.09 -7.07
N ASN A 109 22.94 -11.95 -6.84
CA ASN A 109 22.90 -13.30 -7.41
C ASN A 109 22.79 -13.29 -8.94
N VAL A 110 22.09 -12.31 -9.51
CA VAL A 110 21.92 -12.19 -10.98
C VAL A 110 22.87 -11.19 -11.63
N GLY A 111 23.80 -10.59 -10.88
CA GLY A 111 24.83 -9.68 -11.40
C GLY A 111 24.30 -8.31 -11.84
N ILE A 112 23.23 -7.81 -11.24
CA ILE A 112 22.59 -6.52 -11.56
C ILE A 112 22.97 -5.50 -10.47
N PRO A 113 23.23 -4.21 -10.80
CA PRO A 113 23.41 -3.18 -9.79
C PRO A 113 22.16 -3.05 -8.89
N PRO A 114 22.34 -3.05 -7.55
CA PRO A 114 21.22 -2.90 -6.63
C PRO A 114 20.60 -1.49 -6.70
N PRO A 115 19.27 -1.36 -6.64
CA PRO A 115 18.60 -0.07 -6.65
C PRO A 115 18.69 0.66 -5.30
N ASN A 116 18.59 1.99 -5.37
CA ASN A 116 18.33 2.85 -4.22
C ASN A 116 16.84 2.78 -3.85
N PHE A 117 16.52 2.97 -2.57
CA PHE A 117 15.16 2.93 -2.05
C PHE A 117 14.78 4.24 -1.35
N THR A 118 13.56 4.69 -1.61
CA THR A 118 12.90 5.75 -0.85
C THR A 118 11.49 5.30 -0.53
N VAL A 119 11.13 5.23 0.75
CA VAL A 119 9.77 4.83 1.17
C VAL A 119 9.06 6.02 1.80
N ILE A 120 7.92 6.36 1.21
CA ILE A 120 7.03 7.44 1.64
C ILE A 120 5.77 6.81 2.23
N ALA A 121 5.61 6.93 3.55
CA ALA A 121 4.35 6.61 4.21
C ALA A 121 3.32 7.70 3.87
N VAL A 122 2.19 7.29 3.28
CA VAL A 122 1.12 8.19 2.87
C VAL A 122 -0.09 8.01 3.78
N GLN A 123 -0.42 9.04 4.54
CA GLN A 123 -1.60 9.10 5.36
C GLN A 123 -2.68 9.94 4.65
N LYS A 124 -3.80 9.30 4.32
CA LYS A 124 -4.93 9.93 3.61
C LYS A 124 -6.10 10.35 4.50
N LYS A 125 -6.16 9.83 5.73
CA LYS A 125 -7.22 10.12 6.71
C LYS A 125 -6.64 10.98 7.82
N THR A 126 -6.35 12.24 7.49
CA THR A 126 -5.69 13.19 8.39
C THR A 126 -6.68 14.25 8.88
N ASN A 127 -6.34 14.85 10.01
CA ASN A 127 -7.10 15.97 10.58
C ASN A 127 -6.65 17.34 10.04
N HIS A 128 -5.58 17.38 9.25
CA HIS A 128 -5.12 18.61 8.61
C HIS A 128 -6.19 19.16 7.66
N ARG A 129 -6.43 20.46 7.71
CA ARG A 129 -7.25 21.20 6.75
C ARG A 129 -6.50 22.45 6.37
N LEU A 130 -6.37 22.69 5.07
CA LEU A 130 -5.68 23.84 4.52
C LEU A 130 -6.72 24.82 3.98
N PHE A 131 -6.58 26.09 4.36
CA PHE A 131 -7.48 27.16 3.95
C PHE A 131 -6.68 28.25 3.26
N GLN A 132 -7.34 28.98 2.36
CA GLN A 132 -6.81 30.22 1.79
C GLN A 132 -6.62 31.25 2.90
N SER A 133 -5.87 32.31 2.61
CA SER A 133 -5.73 33.42 3.55
C SER A 133 -7.09 34.09 3.84
N ALA A 134 -7.22 34.73 5.01
CA ALA A 134 -8.48 35.39 5.39
C ALA A 134 -8.94 36.43 4.36
N ASN A 135 -8.00 37.11 3.71
CA ASN A 135 -8.28 38.10 2.66
C ASN A 135 -8.88 37.46 1.41
N GLU A 136 -8.38 36.30 0.99
CA GLU A 136 -8.94 35.55 -0.14
C GLU A 136 -10.31 34.97 0.22
N LEU A 137 -10.45 34.44 1.44
CA LEU A 137 -11.71 33.87 1.89
C LEU A 137 -12.85 34.91 1.96
N SER A 138 -12.52 36.16 2.32
CA SER A 138 -13.50 37.27 2.38
C SER A 138 -14.09 37.68 1.03
N GLN A 139 -13.48 37.26 -0.07
CA GLN A 139 -13.98 37.51 -1.43
C GLN A 139 -15.04 36.48 -1.86
N HIS A 140 -15.19 35.40 -1.09
CA HIS A 140 -16.15 34.34 -1.38
C HIS A 140 -17.48 34.59 -0.68
N ASN A 141 -18.56 34.16 -1.32
CA ASN A 141 -19.90 34.17 -0.74
C ASN A 141 -20.50 32.76 -0.78
N GLU A 142 -21.72 32.60 -0.29
CA GLU A 142 -22.42 31.31 -0.22
C GLU A 142 -22.62 30.64 -1.60
N ARG A 143 -22.55 31.41 -2.70
CA ARG A 143 -22.66 30.90 -4.07
C ARG A 143 -21.32 30.54 -4.70
N THR A 144 -20.20 30.90 -4.06
CA THR A 144 -18.88 30.50 -4.54
C THR A 144 -18.79 28.98 -4.54
N PRO A 145 -18.38 28.33 -5.65
CA PRO A 145 -18.26 26.88 -5.67
C PRO A 145 -17.12 26.40 -4.76
N ALA A 146 -17.27 25.21 -4.18
CA ALA A 146 -16.30 24.66 -3.22
C ALA A 146 -14.86 24.66 -3.74
N PHE A 147 -14.65 24.40 -5.03
CA PHE A 147 -13.31 24.38 -5.60
C PHE A 147 -12.60 25.74 -5.60
N ALA A 148 -13.35 26.84 -5.58
CA ALA A 148 -12.80 28.20 -5.51
C ALA A 148 -12.59 28.66 -4.06
N GLN A 149 -13.38 28.12 -3.13
CA GLN A 149 -13.21 28.36 -1.69
C GLN A 149 -12.03 27.58 -1.07
N ASN A 150 -11.66 26.44 -1.68
CA ASN A 150 -10.53 25.62 -1.21
C ASN A 150 -9.19 26.16 -1.69
N ILE A 151 -8.13 25.73 -1.01
CA ILE A 151 -6.77 26.00 -1.46
C ILE A 151 -6.52 25.46 -2.87
N ALA A 152 -5.62 26.10 -3.62
CA ALA A 152 -5.33 25.72 -4.99
C ALA A 152 -4.85 24.25 -5.08
N PRO A 153 -5.33 23.46 -6.06
CA PRO A 153 -4.79 22.13 -6.32
C PRO A 153 -3.29 22.19 -6.58
N GLY A 154 -2.55 21.19 -6.07
CA GLY A 154 -1.10 21.16 -6.10
C GLY A 154 -0.42 21.92 -4.97
N THR A 155 -1.16 22.45 -4.00
CA THR A 155 -0.53 23.11 -2.85
C THR A 155 0.20 22.08 -1.99
N VAL A 156 1.46 22.38 -1.70
CA VAL A 156 2.35 21.58 -0.85
C VAL A 156 2.89 22.45 0.28
N ILE A 157 2.87 21.93 1.50
CA ILE A 157 3.53 22.52 2.67
C ILE A 157 4.69 21.62 3.07
N VAL A 158 5.89 22.22 3.15
CA VAL A 158 7.11 21.59 3.66
C VAL A 158 7.67 22.47 4.78
N GLY A 159 8.08 21.87 5.90
CA GLY A 159 8.72 22.57 7.01
C GLY A 159 7.73 23.09 8.05
N LYS A 160 7.40 24.39 8.03
CA LYS A 160 6.52 24.97 9.07
C LYS A 160 5.11 24.40 8.96
N GLY A 161 4.68 23.68 10.00
CA GLY A 161 3.36 23.04 10.07
C GLY A 161 3.37 21.55 9.74
N THR A 162 4.52 20.98 9.35
CA THR A 162 4.75 19.53 9.27
C THR A 162 5.42 19.04 10.56
N ASN A 163 5.50 17.73 10.73
CA ASN A 163 6.22 17.15 11.87
C ASN A 163 7.71 17.57 11.85
N PRO A 164 8.27 18.14 12.94
CA PRO A 164 9.67 18.56 12.98
C PRO A 164 10.66 17.39 13.09
N ALA A 165 10.20 16.21 13.50
CA ALA A 165 11.06 15.03 13.68
C ALA A 165 11.24 14.21 12.39
N PHE A 166 10.33 14.35 11.42
CA PHE A 166 10.36 13.59 10.17
C PHE A 166 10.47 14.50 8.95
N LYS A 167 11.07 13.97 7.87
CA LYS A 167 10.99 14.61 6.55
C LYS A 167 9.59 14.37 5.99
N GLU A 168 8.75 15.38 6.11
CA GLU A 168 7.33 15.28 5.83
C GLU A 168 6.84 16.42 4.94
N PHE A 169 5.84 16.12 4.11
CA PHE A 169 5.11 17.12 3.34
C PHE A 169 3.61 16.89 3.46
N ILE A 170 2.85 17.99 3.43
CA ILE A 170 1.38 17.97 3.37
C ILE A 170 0.99 18.45 1.97
N MET A 171 0.18 17.67 1.26
CA MET A 171 -0.19 17.98 -0.12
C MET A 171 -1.70 17.89 -0.35
N VAL A 172 -2.25 18.87 -1.07
CA VAL A 172 -3.59 18.83 -1.68
C VAL A 172 -3.42 18.79 -3.19
N ALA A 173 -3.43 17.61 -3.80
CA ALA A 173 -3.23 17.47 -5.25
C ALA A 173 -4.50 17.77 -6.06
N GLN A 174 -5.66 17.35 -5.54
CA GLN A 174 -6.92 17.35 -6.26
C GLN A 174 -7.71 18.66 -6.11
N LYS A 175 -8.57 18.92 -7.09
CA LYS A 175 -9.64 19.92 -6.98
C LYS A 175 -10.77 19.42 -6.06
N ALA A 176 -11.08 20.16 -5.00
CA ALA A 176 -12.20 19.83 -4.12
C ALA A 176 -13.54 20.25 -4.76
N LEU A 177 -14.28 19.27 -5.30
CA LEU A 177 -15.59 19.53 -5.92
C LEU A 177 -16.69 19.81 -4.90
N LEU A 178 -16.58 19.23 -3.70
CA LEU A 178 -17.55 19.39 -2.62
C LEU A 178 -16.83 19.39 -1.27
N GLY A 179 -17.29 20.26 -0.36
CA GLY A 179 -16.76 20.40 0.98
C GLY A 179 -15.30 20.89 1.02
N THR A 180 -14.60 20.60 2.11
CA THR A 180 -13.19 20.97 2.29
C THR A 180 -12.26 19.87 1.78
N ALA A 181 -11.22 20.26 1.05
CA ALA A 181 -10.16 19.38 0.58
C ALA A 181 -9.51 18.64 1.75
N LYS A 182 -9.34 17.33 1.59
CA LYS A 182 -8.58 16.51 2.53
C LYS A 182 -7.15 16.39 2.01
N PRO A 183 -6.15 17.00 2.67
CA PRO A 183 -4.76 16.82 2.33
C PRO A 183 -4.28 15.42 2.69
N ILE A 184 -3.27 14.97 1.96
CA ILE A 184 -2.46 13.82 2.34
C ILE A 184 -1.21 14.29 3.07
N VAL A 185 -0.71 13.47 3.98
CA VAL A 185 0.58 13.64 4.63
C VAL A 185 1.50 12.56 4.10
N GLY A 186 2.61 12.96 3.49
CA GLY A 186 3.67 12.07 3.02
C GLY A 186 4.88 12.19 3.91
N THR A 187 5.23 11.13 4.63
CA THR A 187 6.38 11.07 5.54
C THR A 187 7.42 10.13 4.96
N ILE A 188 8.66 10.61 4.75
CA ILE A 188 9.77 9.77 4.31
C ILE A 188 10.24 8.96 5.53
N ILE A 189 9.97 7.66 5.51
CA ILE A 189 10.27 6.75 6.63
C ILE A 189 11.52 5.90 6.39
N TYR A 190 11.95 5.79 5.13
CA TYR A 190 13.13 5.01 4.75
C TYR A 190 13.86 5.61 3.55
N GLU A 191 15.18 5.68 3.64
CA GLU A 191 16.06 6.11 2.55
C GLU A 191 17.29 5.21 2.52
N TYR A 192 17.60 4.69 1.34
CA TYR A 192 18.84 3.98 1.07
C TYR A 192 19.41 4.39 -0.29
N PRO A 193 20.60 5.01 -0.35
CA PRO A 193 21.42 5.48 0.77
C PRO A 193 20.71 6.50 1.66
N TYR A 194 21.16 6.63 2.91
CA TYR A 194 20.61 7.59 3.86
C TYR A 194 20.73 9.02 3.32
N ASP A 195 19.70 9.83 3.55
CA ASP A 195 19.63 11.25 3.17
C ASP A 195 19.83 11.54 1.67
N SER A 196 19.50 10.57 0.81
CA SER A 196 19.66 10.70 -0.64
C SER A 196 18.47 11.37 -1.34
N ALA A 197 17.30 11.46 -0.69
CA ALA A 197 16.10 11.95 -1.34
C ALA A 197 15.86 13.44 -1.07
N ASN A 198 15.76 14.20 -2.17
CA ASN A 198 15.34 15.60 -2.12
C ASN A 198 13.81 15.68 -1.98
N ILE A 199 13.34 16.21 -0.85
CA ILE A 199 11.90 16.32 -0.55
C ILE A 199 11.15 17.14 -1.61
N GLN A 200 11.77 18.17 -2.18
CA GLN A 200 11.16 18.98 -3.23
C GLN A 200 10.91 18.17 -4.52
N HIS A 201 11.87 17.33 -4.91
CA HIS A 201 11.68 16.45 -6.06
C HIS A 201 10.61 15.38 -5.78
N LEU A 202 10.55 14.87 -4.55
CA LEU A 202 9.55 13.88 -4.17
C LEU A 202 8.14 14.47 -4.14
N THR A 203 7.96 15.72 -3.71
CA THR A 203 6.65 16.40 -3.71
C THR A 203 6.17 16.67 -5.14
N GLU A 204 7.06 17.16 -6.00
CA GLU A 204 6.79 17.38 -7.43
C GLU A 204 6.43 16.06 -8.14
N LEU A 205 7.20 15.00 -7.89
CA LEU A 205 6.91 13.67 -8.42
C LEU A 205 5.58 13.13 -7.88
N SER A 206 5.34 13.25 -6.58
CA SER A 206 4.09 12.80 -5.94
C SER A 206 2.88 13.48 -6.57
N HIS A 207 2.99 14.80 -6.82
CA HIS A 207 1.94 15.58 -7.46
C HIS A 207 1.75 15.17 -8.93
N ALA A 208 2.84 15.02 -9.70
CA ALA A 208 2.76 14.57 -11.10
C ALA A 208 2.07 13.19 -11.20
N LEU A 209 2.40 12.26 -10.32
CA LEU A 209 1.78 10.93 -10.27
C LEU A 209 0.29 10.99 -9.93
N CYS A 210 -0.23 12.05 -9.30
CA CYS A 210 -1.67 12.21 -9.08
C CYS A 210 -2.46 12.43 -10.38
N TYR A 211 -1.82 12.86 -11.47
CA TYR A 211 -2.46 13.01 -12.78
C TYR A 211 -2.44 11.72 -13.62
N MET A 212 -1.72 10.70 -13.18
CA MET A 212 -1.46 9.49 -13.97
C MET A 212 -2.47 8.37 -13.71
N HIS A 213 -3.61 8.67 -13.11
CA HIS A 213 -4.65 7.67 -12.86
C HIS A 213 -5.52 7.50 -14.12
N GLU A 214 -5.49 6.31 -14.71
CA GLU A 214 -6.06 6.01 -16.04
C GLU A 214 -7.57 6.33 -16.19
N VAL A 215 -8.32 6.41 -15.09
CA VAL A 215 -9.78 6.60 -15.09
C VAL A 215 -10.18 8.07 -14.92
N SER A 216 -9.26 8.96 -14.57
CA SER A 216 -9.57 10.37 -14.30
C SER A 216 -8.81 11.32 -15.22
N THR A 217 -9.51 12.34 -15.73
CA THR A 217 -8.92 13.41 -16.53
C THR A 217 -8.34 14.56 -15.69
N GLY A 218 -8.39 14.45 -14.36
CA GLY A 218 -7.83 15.42 -13.41
C GLY A 218 -7.03 14.75 -12.30
N ALA A 219 -6.33 15.56 -11.51
CA ALA A 219 -5.55 15.05 -10.39
C ALA A 219 -6.44 14.36 -9.34
N ILE A 220 -6.07 13.14 -8.99
CA ILE A 220 -6.64 12.42 -7.85
C ILE A 220 -5.91 12.77 -6.55
N SER A 221 -6.45 12.36 -5.40
CA SER A 221 -5.93 12.79 -4.10
C SER A 221 -4.65 12.10 -3.64
N VAL A 222 -4.24 11.01 -4.29
CA VAL A 222 -3.01 10.27 -3.96
C VAL A 222 -2.28 9.91 -5.24
N PRO A 223 -0.97 9.62 -5.21
CA PRO A 223 -0.24 9.14 -6.37
C PRO A 223 -0.91 7.92 -7.01
N ALA A 224 -0.97 7.88 -8.35
CA ALA A 224 -1.62 6.81 -9.09
C ALA A 224 -1.16 5.39 -8.72
N PRO A 225 0.14 5.09 -8.49
CA PRO A 225 0.56 3.75 -8.05
C PRO A 225 -0.10 3.32 -6.73
N LEU A 226 -0.23 4.27 -5.81
CA LEU A 226 -0.89 4.02 -4.53
C LEU A 226 -2.38 3.77 -4.71
N ARG A 227 -3.05 4.52 -5.59
CA ARG A 227 -4.47 4.32 -5.89
C ARG A 227 -4.72 2.98 -6.57
N SER A 228 -3.87 2.57 -7.50
CA SER A 228 -3.93 1.26 -8.16
C SER A 228 -3.74 0.11 -7.16
N ALA A 229 -2.76 0.23 -6.26
CA ALA A 229 -2.57 -0.74 -5.18
C ALA A 229 -3.80 -0.86 -4.26
N GLU A 230 -4.44 0.26 -3.89
CA GLU A 230 -5.67 0.26 -3.11
C GLU A 230 -6.84 -0.43 -3.82
N GLN A 231 -6.99 -0.21 -5.13
CA GLN A 231 -8.01 -0.88 -5.95
C GLN A 231 -7.76 -2.39 -6.06
N LEU A 232 -6.50 -2.82 -6.20
CA LEU A 232 -6.12 -4.23 -6.23
C LEU A 232 -6.35 -4.91 -4.88
N ALA A 233 -6.03 -4.25 -3.77
CA ALA A 233 -6.35 -4.75 -2.43
C ALA A 233 -7.86 -4.92 -2.24
N GLN A 234 -8.67 -3.95 -2.69
CA GLN A 234 -10.12 -4.05 -2.65
C GLN A 234 -10.64 -5.21 -3.53
N ARG A 235 -10.05 -5.41 -4.72
CA ARG A 235 -10.37 -6.53 -5.60
C ARG A 235 -10.06 -7.87 -4.94
N GLY A 236 -8.89 -8.00 -4.31
CA GLY A 236 -8.53 -9.22 -3.59
C GLY A 236 -9.46 -9.50 -2.41
N LYS A 237 -9.85 -8.47 -1.67
CA LYS A 237 -10.89 -8.59 -0.63
C LYS A 237 -12.23 -9.08 -1.20
N ASN A 238 -12.69 -8.51 -2.32
CA ASN A 238 -13.94 -8.94 -2.96
C ASN A 238 -13.86 -10.41 -3.43
N ASN A 239 -12.72 -10.83 -3.97
CA ASN A 239 -12.49 -12.22 -4.37
C ASN A 239 -12.50 -13.17 -3.16
N TRP A 240 -11.92 -12.77 -2.03
CA TRP A 240 -11.99 -13.53 -0.79
C TRP A 240 -13.43 -13.66 -0.26
N VAL A 241 -14.20 -12.56 -0.26
CA VAL A 241 -15.61 -12.59 0.14
C VAL A 241 -16.41 -13.55 -0.74
N GLN A 242 -16.21 -13.50 -2.06
CA GLN A 242 -16.89 -14.38 -3.00
C GLN A 242 -16.52 -15.85 -2.80
N TRP A 243 -15.23 -16.15 -2.63
CA TRP A 243 -14.74 -17.50 -2.32
C TRP A 243 -15.38 -18.04 -1.03
N LYS A 244 -15.44 -17.21 0.02
CA LYS A 244 -16.07 -17.57 1.29
C LYS A 244 -17.56 -17.90 1.13
N THR A 245 -18.29 -17.09 0.35
CA THR A 245 -19.71 -17.32 0.05
C THR A 245 -19.94 -18.63 -0.73
N GLN A 246 -19.07 -18.95 -1.69
CA GLN A 246 -19.17 -20.18 -2.47
C GLN A 246 -18.84 -21.43 -1.66
N ASN A 247 -17.90 -21.32 -0.72
CA ASN A 247 -17.44 -22.44 0.11
C ASN A 247 -18.29 -22.66 1.38
N GLY A 248 -19.41 -21.94 1.54
CA GLY A 248 -20.37 -22.18 2.61
C GLY A 248 -19.97 -21.62 3.98
N ASP A 249 -18.90 -20.83 4.09
CA ASP A 249 -18.47 -20.18 5.33
C ASP A 249 -19.32 -18.94 5.62
N THR A 250 -20.57 -19.21 5.98
CA THR A 250 -21.51 -18.21 6.51
C THR A 250 -21.44 -18.26 8.03
N THR A 251 -20.40 -17.67 8.63
CA THR A 251 -20.29 -17.66 10.11
C THR A 251 -20.15 -16.25 10.67
N SER A 252 -21.23 -15.90 11.36
CA SER A 252 -21.39 -14.97 12.47
C SER A 252 -20.10 -14.78 13.27
N THR A 253 -19.75 -13.53 13.54
CA THR A 253 -18.77 -13.13 14.55
C THR A 253 -19.17 -13.70 15.91
N SER A 254 -18.63 -14.85 16.29
CA SER A 254 -18.62 -15.30 17.68
C SER A 254 -17.33 -14.82 18.32
N SER A 255 -17.44 -13.91 19.28
CA SER A 255 -16.36 -13.55 20.21
C SER A 255 -15.99 -14.78 21.04
N PHE A 256 -14.77 -15.29 20.93
CA PHE A 256 -14.26 -16.36 21.79
C PHE A 256 -13.10 -15.91 22.67
N GLY A 257 -13.14 -16.38 23.91
CA GLY A 257 -12.28 -15.98 25.02
C GLY A 257 -10.84 -16.43 24.90
N SER A 258 -9.98 -15.69 25.59
CA SER A 258 -8.53 -15.86 25.61
C SER A 258 -8.13 -17.20 26.24
N GLN A 259 -7.75 -18.19 25.44
CA GLN A 259 -6.99 -19.35 25.93
C GLN A 259 -5.49 -19.04 25.91
N HIS A 260 -4.78 -19.46 26.96
CA HIS A 260 -3.35 -19.23 27.13
C HIS A 260 -2.54 -20.23 26.30
N LEU A 261 -2.28 -19.91 25.03
CA LEU A 261 -1.40 -20.68 24.14
C LEU A 261 0.07 -20.51 24.55
N THR A 262 0.87 -21.59 24.46
CA THR A 262 2.33 -21.48 24.61
C THR A 262 2.94 -20.76 23.40
N ASP A 263 4.13 -20.18 23.55
CA ASP A 263 4.73 -19.39 22.48
C ASP A 263 5.11 -20.24 21.25
N GLU A 264 5.54 -21.48 21.45
CA GLU A 264 5.76 -22.45 20.37
C GLU A 264 4.47 -22.75 19.59
N GLN A 265 3.34 -22.92 20.28
CA GLN A 265 2.04 -23.15 19.64
C GLN A 265 1.56 -21.92 18.85
N LYS A 266 1.86 -20.70 19.33
CA LYS A 266 1.55 -19.47 18.59
C LYS A 266 2.36 -19.36 17.32
N GLU A 267 3.65 -19.69 17.38
CA GLU A 267 4.55 -19.64 16.23
C GLU A 267 4.19 -20.68 15.16
N GLU A 268 3.87 -21.90 15.58
CA GLU A 268 3.39 -22.95 14.66
C GLU A 268 2.04 -22.60 14.02
N ASN A 269 1.10 -22.05 14.80
CA ASN A 269 -0.18 -21.57 14.27
C ASN A 269 0.00 -20.41 13.29
N LEU A 270 0.92 -19.48 13.58
CA LEU A 270 1.25 -18.37 12.69
C LEU A 270 1.88 -18.86 11.38
N HIS A 271 2.79 -19.84 11.45
CA HIS A 271 3.39 -20.45 10.27
C HIS A 271 2.33 -21.09 9.38
N ARG A 272 1.43 -21.90 9.95
CA ARG A 272 0.32 -22.53 9.22
C ARG A 272 -0.64 -21.49 8.62
N PHE A 273 -0.93 -20.41 9.33
CA PHE A 273 -1.77 -19.32 8.82
C PHE A 273 -1.09 -18.59 7.65
N ASN A 274 0.24 -18.38 7.72
CA ASN A 274 1.00 -17.79 6.64
C ASN A 274 0.96 -18.67 5.39
N GLU A 275 1.14 -19.99 5.53
CA GLU A 275 1.03 -20.96 4.43
C GLU A 275 -0.38 -20.96 3.82
N HIS A 276 -1.42 -20.90 4.65
CA HIS A 276 -2.79 -20.76 4.18
C HIS A 276 -2.99 -19.48 3.36
N CYS A 277 -2.44 -18.35 3.80
CA CYS A 277 -2.47 -17.10 3.04
C CYS A 277 -1.73 -17.18 1.70
N ASP A 278 -0.62 -17.92 1.63
CA ASP A 278 0.12 -18.13 0.39
C ASP A 278 -0.70 -18.97 -0.60
N ASN A 279 -1.32 -20.05 -0.11
CA ASN A 279 -2.22 -20.88 -0.89
C ASN A 279 -3.43 -20.07 -1.40
N LEU A 280 -4.06 -19.26 -0.55
CA LEU A 280 -5.14 -18.35 -0.96
C LEU A 280 -4.68 -17.34 -2.00
N SER A 281 -3.46 -16.80 -1.85
CA SER A 281 -2.90 -15.85 -2.80
C SER A 281 -2.70 -16.46 -4.18
N GLN A 282 -2.33 -17.74 -4.26
CA GLN A 282 -2.24 -18.48 -5.52
C GLN A 282 -3.61 -18.83 -6.10
N ILE A 283 -4.52 -19.35 -5.29
CA ILE A 283 -5.89 -19.74 -5.72
C ILE A 283 -6.65 -18.54 -6.25
N LEU A 284 -6.59 -17.43 -5.51
CA LEU A 284 -7.32 -16.21 -5.83
C LEU A 284 -6.50 -15.28 -6.72
N LYS A 285 -5.31 -15.69 -7.20
CA LYS A 285 -4.55 -14.88 -8.14
C LYS A 285 -5.42 -14.59 -9.36
N THR A 286 -5.35 -13.36 -9.86
CA THR A 286 -6.07 -12.98 -11.08
C THR A 286 -5.46 -13.68 -12.28
N THR A 287 -6.00 -14.84 -12.65
CA THR A 287 -5.74 -15.53 -13.92
C THR A 287 -6.71 -15.00 -14.96
N LEU A 288 -6.48 -13.77 -15.42
CA LEU A 288 -7.09 -13.33 -16.66
C LEU A 288 -6.28 -13.94 -17.80
N ASP A 289 -6.79 -15.03 -18.39
CA ASP A 289 -6.42 -15.40 -19.75
C ASP A 289 -6.67 -14.17 -20.62
N CYS A 290 -5.71 -13.86 -21.49
CA CYS A 290 -5.66 -12.65 -22.31
C CYS A 290 -6.92 -12.47 -23.17
N LYS A 291 -8.00 -11.96 -22.59
CA LYS A 291 -9.18 -11.43 -23.26
C LYS A 291 -9.57 -10.16 -22.53
N PHE A 292 -8.78 -9.14 -22.81
CA PHE A 292 -9.09 -7.76 -22.47
C PHE A 292 -10.38 -7.37 -23.22
N TRP A 293 -11.41 -6.97 -22.47
CA TRP A 293 -12.50 -6.16 -22.99
C TRP A 293 -12.27 -4.76 -22.44
N ALA A 294 -12.12 -3.80 -23.36
CA ALA A 294 -12.01 -2.38 -23.07
C ALA A 294 -13.31 -1.81 -22.51
#